data_AF-A0A3R7YEB2-F1
#
_entry.id   AF-A0A3R7YEB2-F1
#
_cell.length_a   1.000
_cell.length_b   1.000
_cell.length_c   1.000
_cell.angle_alpha   90.00
_cell.angle_beta   90.00
_cell.angle_gamma   90.00
#
_symmetry.space_group_name_H-M   'P 1'
#
loop_
_entity.id
_entity.type
_entity.pdbx_description
1 polymer ?
#
loop_
_entity_poly.entity_id
_entity_poly.type
_entity_poly.pdbx_seq_one_letter_code
_entity_poly.pdbx_strand_id
1 'polypeptide(L)' 'MTAHTQKQADVATKRVALTPDTWAALSNIKEPGKTLGETVADLIAEHQRRKLELDLDEIDATGTFTSWEEAKKELNL' A
#
# COMPACT_ATOMS: atom_id res chain seq x y z
N MET A 1 -9.17 -23.58 2.94
CA MET A 1 -9.16 -22.19 2.43
C MET A 1 -10.13 -21.31 3.24
N THR A 2 -10.00 -21.21 4.57
CA THR A 2 -11.12 -20.70 5.39
C THR A 2 -10.75 -19.70 6.50
N ALA A 3 -9.49 -19.58 6.90
CA ALA A 3 -9.14 -18.67 8.01
C ALA A 3 -8.84 -17.21 7.56
N HIS A 4 -8.18 -17.02 6.41
CA HIS A 4 -7.80 -15.67 5.95
C HIS A 4 -8.98 -14.85 5.42
N THR A 5 -9.92 -15.48 4.71
CA THR A 5 -11.11 -14.83 4.17
C THR A 5 -12.04 -14.31 5.28
N GLN A 6 -12.15 -15.04 6.40
CA GLN A 6 -13.06 -14.68 7.49
C GLN A 6 -12.56 -13.49 8.32
N LYS A 7 -11.24 -13.36 8.49
CA LYS A 7 -10.62 -12.23 9.24
C LYS A 7 -10.67 -10.91 8.46
N GLN A 8 -10.69 -10.98 7.13
CA GLN A 8 -10.76 -9.80 6.25
C GLN A 8 -12.19 -9.21 6.19
N ALA A 9 -13.21 -10.08 6.18
CA ALA A 9 -14.62 -9.66 6.19
C ALA A 9 -14.99 -8.84 7.45
N ASP A 10 -14.43 -9.19 8.60
CA ASP A 10 -14.72 -8.53 9.88
C ASP A 10 -14.11 -7.11 10.00
N VAL A 11 -13.14 -6.78 9.13
CA VAL A 11 -12.50 -5.45 9.09
C VAL A 11 -13.21 -4.51 8.11
N ALA A 12 -13.87 -5.04 7.08
CA ALA A 12 -14.43 -4.27 5.97
C ALA A 12 -15.52 -3.26 6.37
N THR A 13 -16.17 -3.44 7.52
CA THR A 13 -17.26 -2.55 8.01
C THR A 13 -16.87 -1.75 9.24
N LYS A 14 -15.60 -1.83 9.70
CA LYS A 14 -15.16 -1.11 10.88
C LYS A 14 -15.16 0.40 10.64
N ARG A 15 -15.77 1.14 11.56
CA ARG A 15 -15.74 2.60 11.54
C ARG A 15 -14.37 3.07 12.01
N VAL A 16 -13.73 3.94 11.24
CA VAL A 16 -12.50 4.62 11.62
C VAL A 16 -12.86 6.00 12.17
N ALA A 17 -12.49 6.28 13.41
CA ALA A 17 -12.68 7.61 14.00
C ALA A 17 -11.60 8.55 13.47
N LEU A 18 -12.01 9.71 12.97
CA LEU A 18 -11.11 10.79 12.52
C LEU A 18 -11.33 12.02 13.39
N THR A 19 -10.30 12.84 13.56
CA THR A 19 -10.46 14.17 14.17
C THR A 19 -11.24 15.09 13.22
N PRO A 20 -11.90 16.15 13.73
CA PRO A 20 -12.61 17.12 12.88
C PRO A 20 -11.71 17.71 11.79
N ASP A 21 -10.46 18.03 12.11
CA ASP A 21 -9.50 18.61 11.16
C ASP A 21 -9.14 17.62 10.06
N THR A 22 -8.89 16.35 10.40
CA THR A 22 -8.64 15.29 9.40
C THR A 22 -9.87 15.04 8.54
N TRP A 23 -11.08 15.10 9.11
CA TRP A 23 -12.31 14.97 8.34
C TRP A 23 -12.48 16.12 7.34
N ALA A 24 -12.24 17.36 7.76
CA ALA A 24 -12.29 18.53 6.90
C ALA A 24 -11.27 18.42 5.76
N ALA A 25 -10.03 18.03 6.06
CA ALA A 25 -9.00 17.82 5.04
C ALA A 25 -9.40 16.74 4.03
N LEU A 26 -9.89 15.59 4.50
CA LEU A 26 -10.37 14.49 3.64
C LEU A 26 -11.54 14.93 2.75
N SER A 27 -12.46 15.72 3.30
CA SER A 27 -13.60 16.24 2.53
C SER A 27 -13.16 17.25 1.46
N ASN A 28 -12.12 18.03 1.71
CA ASN A 28 -11.63 19.06 0.78
C ASN A 28 -10.90 18.49 -0.43
N ILE A 29 -10.22 17.35 -0.27
CA ILE A 29 -9.54 16.68 -1.39
C ILE A 29 -10.50 15.86 -2.27
N LYS A 30 -11.73 15.63 -1.80
CA LYS A 30 -12.73 14.82 -2.49
C LYS A 30 -13.21 15.54 -3.75
N GLU A 31 -12.90 14.98 -4.93
CA GLU A 31 -13.35 15.56 -6.20
C GLU A 31 -14.88 15.58 -6.32
N PRO A 32 -15.47 16.56 -7.07
CA PRO A 32 -16.90 16.55 -7.39
C PRO A 32 -17.32 15.23 -8.05
N GLY A 33 -18.45 14.68 -7.65
CA GLY A 33 -18.96 13.40 -8.18
C GLY A 33 -18.35 12.13 -7.55
N LYS A 34 -17.21 12.21 -6.85
CA LYS A 34 -16.66 11.05 -6.11
C LYS A 34 -17.28 10.90 -4.71
N THR A 35 -17.35 9.66 -4.26
CA THR A 35 -17.61 9.30 -2.87
C THR A 35 -16.34 9.45 -2.01
N LEU A 36 -16.51 9.56 -0.70
CA LEU A 36 -15.37 9.53 0.24
C LEU A 36 -14.64 8.19 0.20
N GLY A 37 -15.34 7.08 -0.02
CA GLY A 37 -14.74 5.76 -0.15
C GLY A 37 -13.76 5.68 -1.33
N GLU A 38 -14.15 6.20 -2.49
CA GLU A 38 -13.28 6.29 -3.67
C GLU A 38 -12.07 7.19 -3.42
N THR A 39 -12.28 8.32 -2.74
CA THR A 39 -11.17 9.23 -2.38
C THR A 39 -10.17 8.56 -1.44
N VAL A 40 -10.64 7.78 -0.46
CA VAL A 40 -9.77 7.00 0.43
C VAL A 40 -9.05 5.90 -0.35
N ALA A 41 -9.70 5.23 -1.30
CA ALA A 41 -9.08 4.21 -2.14
C ALA A 41 -7.94 4.81 -2.99
N ASP A 42 -8.15 5.98 -3.59
CA ASP A 42 -7.14 6.71 -4.36
C ASP A 42 -5.93 7.08 -3.48
N LEU A 43 -6.17 7.60 -2.27
CA LEU A 43 -5.10 7.91 -1.30
C LEU A 43 -4.30 6.67 -0.89
N ILE A 44 -4.96 5.53 -0.70
CA ILE A 44 -4.29 4.27 -0.37
C ILE A 44 -3.39 3.83 -1.53
N ALA A 45 -3.89 3.88 -2.76
CA ALA A 45 -3.11 3.53 -3.95
C ALA A 45 -1.90 4.45 -4.12
N GLU A 46 -2.07 5.76 -3.91
CA GLU A 46 -0.96 6.72 -3.95
C GLU A 46 0.08 6.44 -2.87
N HIS A 47 -0.34 6.14 -1.63
CA HIS A 47 0.56 5.77 -0.54
C HIS A 47 1.35 4.49 -0.87
N GLN A 48 0.68 3.46 -1.39
CA GLN A 48 1.33 2.21 -1.78
C GLN A 48 2.36 2.42 -2.89
N ARG A 49 2.02 3.24 -3.90
CA ARG A 49 2.96 3.60 -4.98
C ARG A 49 4.19 4.32 -4.43
N ARG A 50 3.99 5.36 -3.60
CA ARG A 50 5.11 6.10 -2.98
C ARG A 50 6.00 5.19 -2.14
N LYS A 51 5.39 4.27 -1.39
CA LYS A 51 6.15 3.31 -0.59
C LYS A 51 6.98 2.39 -1.47
N LEU A 52 6.40 1.86 -2.55
CA LEU A 52 7.14 1.04 -3.52
C LEU A 52 8.32 1.81 -4.13
N GLU A 53 8.13 3.07 -4.50
CA GLU A 53 9.21 3.92 -5.03
C GLU A 53 10.34 4.08 -4.00
N LEU A 54 10.02 4.38 -2.75
CA LEU A 54 11.02 4.48 -1.68
C LEU A 54 11.75 3.15 -1.42
N ASP A 55 11.02 2.04 -1.42
CA ASP A 55 11.62 0.71 -1.22
C ASP A 55 12.58 0.37 -2.38
N LEU A 56 12.24 0.74 -3.62
CA LEU A 56 13.12 0.56 -4.78
C LEU A 56 14.36 1.44 -4.71
N ASP A 57 14.21 2.71 -4.31
CA ASP A 57 15.34 3.64 -4.14
C ASP A 57 16.30 3.14 -3.05
N GLU A 58 15.78 2.58 -1.95
CA GLU A 58 16.60 1.99 -0.90
C GLU A 58 17.36 0.74 -1.39
N ILE A 59 16.69 -0.12 -2.18
CA ILE A 59 17.33 -1.29 -2.79
C ILE A 59 18.41 -0.87 -3.79
N ASP A 60 18.19 0.16 -4.61
CA ASP A 60 19.21 0.66 -5.53
C ASP A 60 20.42 1.23 -4.77
N ALA A 61 20.17 1.99 -3.69
CA ALA A 61 21.22 2.64 -2.92
C ALA A 61 22.06 1.68 -2.05
N THR A 62 21.44 0.62 -1.52
CA THR A 62 22.05 -0.27 -0.51
C THR A 62 22.15 -1.72 -0.92
N GLY A 63 21.51 -2.10 -2.03
CA GLY A 63 21.40 -3.47 -2.49
C GLY A 63 22.74 -4.07 -2.89
N THR A 64 22.93 -5.33 -2.51
CA THR A 64 24.01 -6.15 -3.06
C THR A 64 23.42 -6.98 -4.20
N PHE A 65 23.87 -6.71 -5.42
CA PHE A 65 23.40 -7.40 -6.61
C PHE A 65 24.46 -8.41 -7.05
N THR A 66 24.05 -9.66 -7.27
CA THR A 66 24.88 -10.71 -7.86
C THR A 66 24.40 -11.03 -9.26
N SER A 67 25.31 -11.50 -10.11
CA SER A 67 24.95 -11.90 -11.46
C SER A 67 24.07 -13.17 -11.45
N TRP A 68 23.28 -13.35 -12.50
CA TRP A 68 22.44 -14.54 -12.65
C TRP A 68 23.25 -15.85 -12.66
N GLU A 69 24.45 -15.85 -13.22
CA GLU A 69 25.31 -17.04 -13.28
C GLU A 69 25.92 -17.37 -11.91
N GLU A 70 26.28 -16.37 -11.11
CA GLU A 70 26.70 -16.57 -9.71
C GLU A 70 25.54 -17.09 -8.86
N ALA A 71 24.35 -16.50 -8.98
CA ALA A 71 23.16 -16.93 -8.26
C ALA A 71 22.77 -18.39 -8.57
N LYS A 72 22.83 -18.81 -9.85
CA LYS A 72 22.60 -20.22 -10.24
C LYS A 72 23.57 -21.17 -9.55
N LYS A 73 24.85 -20.81 -9.53
CA LYS A 73 25.89 -21.61 -8.91
C LYS A 73 25.67 -21.76 -7.41
N GLU A 74 25.25 -20.69 -6.73
CA GLU A 74 24.92 -20.71 -5.29
C GLU A 74 23.66 -21.52 -4.98
N LEU A 75 22.64 -21.41 -5.83
CA LEU A 75 21.35 -22.09 -5.65
C LEU A 75 21.32 -23.51 -6.22
N ASN A 76 22.41 -23.97 -6.84
CA ASN A 76 22.54 -25.27 -7.49
C ASN A 76 21.41 -25.55 -8.50
N LEU A 77 21.11 -24.53 -9.32
CA LEU A 77 20.11 -24.53 -10.39
C LEU A 77 20.73 -24.83 -11.76
#